data_AF-A0A2S6BSS6-F1
#
_entry.id   AF-A0A2S6BSS6-F1
#
_cell.length_a   1.000
_cell.length_b   1.000
_cell.length_c   1.000
_cell.angle_alpha   90.00
_cell.angle_beta   90.00
_cell.angle_gamma   90.00
#
_symmetry.space_group_name_H-M   'P 1'
#
loop_
_entity.id
_entity.type
_entity.pdbx_description
1 polymer ?
#
loop_
_entity_poly.entity_id
_entity_poly.type
_entity_poly.pdbx_seq_one_letter_code
_entity_poly.pdbx_strand_id
1 'polypeptide(L)'
;MSAASLWPAARSFTLPRIAIISILLVAVILFRDTWLPTARGCTPAYKQPAPLAPQEDGKPLVEIDTSPHPPLPPASNADVDCRSLPGADRVMVILKTGATELYQKLPTHFVTTFKCVPNFTIFSDLNQTFADVQIHDAIAPVSQKIREEHEDFKLYREIEKWQREGQDMSKLQGGNGWNLDKWKFLPMFHQVFETADDKIDWFVMIEADTSLSWLNLLLWLQKMDPKKPYYLGAQNVIGDTTFAHGGSAVVVSRKAADTIAAARQNAGKERYDESWERETAVACCGDEILARAFLAVEIPLTPAWPLIQGETISTIDFTHHHWCTPAITWHHVTPMEVDQHWQFQLDWAEEHGWQHEYLHGNIFDHFVAQHVSVNRTSWNNLSKDKKFVAAHLAEKDDTDFYKLKDFQQRAVESEELCAEACIREGDGECIQWMWAPGRCHLGRDIRFGKSDEREEQHWNCGWIQDRIEKFRKSMSGCDIKWQG
;
A
#
# COMPACT_ATOMS: atom_id res chain seq x y z
N MET A 1 -6.74 59.48 -37.04
CA MET A 1 -6.77 58.05 -36.66
C MET A 1 -5.50 57.75 -35.88
N SER A 2 -5.56 57.62 -34.55
CA SER A 2 -4.57 56.85 -33.79
C SER A 2 -5.06 56.58 -32.36
N ALA A 3 -5.07 55.29 -32.05
CA ALA A 3 -5.09 54.54 -30.78
C ALA A 3 -5.55 55.22 -29.47
N ALA A 4 -6.65 54.71 -28.93
CA ALA A 4 -6.97 54.77 -27.50
C ALA A 4 -6.26 53.62 -26.76
N SER A 5 -5.42 53.95 -25.78
CA SER A 5 -4.75 53.01 -24.88
C SER A 5 -5.67 52.64 -23.72
N LEU A 6 -6.08 51.36 -23.64
CA LEU A 6 -6.78 50.76 -22.51
C LEU A 6 -5.78 50.01 -21.62
N TRP A 7 -5.18 50.71 -20.65
CA TRP A 7 -4.53 50.08 -19.50
C TRP A 7 -5.33 50.44 -18.24
N PRO A 8 -5.75 49.48 -17.41
CA PRO A 8 -6.45 49.80 -16.17
C PRO A 8 -5.49 50.41 -15.15
N ALA A 9 -5.95 51.46 -14.47
CA ALA A 9 -5.20 52.16 -13.44
C ALA A 9 -4.76 51.19 -12.32
N ALA A 10 -3.46 51.19 -12.03
CA ALA A 10 -2.90 50.51 -10.87
C ALA A 10 -3.62 50.98 -9.60
N ARG A 11 -4.33 50.07 -8.92
CA ARG A 11 -4.92 50.33 -7.61
C ARG A 11 -3.77 50.60 -6.64
N SER A 12 -3.58 51.86 -6.28
CA SER A 12 -2.69 52.28 -5.21
C SER A 12 -3.17 51.67 -3.90
N PHE A 13 -2.44 50.66 -3.41
CA PHE A 13 -2.62 50.15 -2.06
C PHE A 13 -2.17 51.24 -1.09
N THR A 14 -3.12 51.90 -0.46
CA THR A 14 -2.84 52.90 0.56
C THR A 14 -2.11 52.22 1.73
N LEU A 15 -1.04 52.84 2.23
CA LEU A 15 -0.26 52.43 3.41
C LEU A 15 -1.11 51.82 4.57
N PRO A 16 -2.29 52.34 4.93
CA PRO A 16 -3.14 51.70 5.95
C PRO A 16 -3.62 50.28 5.60
N ARG A 17 -3.85 49.95 4.32
CA ARG A 17 -4.27 48.60 3.91
C ARG A 17 -3.13 47.59 4.02
N ILE A 18 -1.91 48.01 3.72
CA ILE A 18 -0.72 47.17 3.90
C ILE A 18 -0.49 46.92 5.40
N ALA A 19 -0.66 47.95 6.24
CA ALA A 19 -0.55 47.80 7.68
C ALA A 19 -1.58 46.82 8.27
N ILE A 20 -2.84 46.87 7.81
CA ILE A 20 -3.90 45.94 8.25
C ILE A 20 -3.58 44.50 7.84
N ILE A 21 -3.14 44.28 6.59
CA ILE A 21 -2.78 42.94 6.11
C ILE A 21 -1.58 42.39 6.89
N SER A 22 -0.57 43.21 7.18
CA SER A 22 0.58 42.81 7.99
C SER A 22 0.20 42.47 9.42
N ILE A 23 -0.71 43.23 10.04
CA ILE A 23 -1.21 42.94 11.40
C ILE A 23 -2.01 41.62 11.43
N LEU A 24 -2.84 41.35 10.41
CA LEU A 24 -3.58 40.09 10.29
C LEU A 24 -2.65 38.89 10.09
N LEU A 25 -1.61 39.03 9.27
CA LEU A 25 -0.58 38.01 9.07
C LEU A 25 0.19 37.72 10.37
N VAL A 26 0.58 38.76 11.11
CA VAL A 26 1.24 38.61 12.42
C VAL A 26 0.30 37.94 13.43
N ALA A 27 -0.98 38.27 13.45
CA ALA A 27 -1.96 37.62 14.32
C ALA A 27 -2.13 36.13 13.98
N VAL A 28 -2.20 35.76 12.70
CA VAL A 28 -2.28 34.35 12.27
C VAL A 28 -1.03 33.58 12.70
N ILE A 29 0.16 34.20 12.65
CA ILE A 29 1.41 33.56 13.08
C ILE A 29 1.47 33.43 14.61
N LEU A 30 1.12 34.48 15.35
CA LEU A 30 1.20 34.50 16.82
C LEU A 30 0.16 33.60 17.48
N PHE A 31 -1.01 33.45 16.87
CA PHE A 31 -2.09 32.61 17.39
C PHE A 31 -2.18 31.26 16.68
N ARG A 32 -1.23 30.90 15.80
CA ARG A 32 -1.26 29.63 15.05
C ARG A 32 -1.53 28.40 15.94
N ASP A 33 -0.95 28.39 17.13
CA ASP A 33 -1.00 27.26 18.05
C ASP A 33 -2.26 27.25 18.95
N THR A 34 -3.14 28.26 18.86
CA THR A 34 -4.44 28.26 19.54
C THR A 34 -5.60 27.74 18.68
N TRP A 35 -5.43 27.67 17.35
CA TRP A 35 -6.49 27.28 16.41
C TRP A 35 -6.32 25.87 15.80
N LEU A 36 -5.18 25.22 16.03
CA LEU A 36 -4.89 23.87 15.55
C LEU A 36 -4.76 22.90 16.74
N PRO A 37 -5.61 21.86 16.85
CA PRO A 37 -5.47 20.85 17.87
C PRO A 37 -4.16 20.07 17.69
N THR A 38 -3.26 20.19 18.66
CA THR A 38 -2.06 19.35 18.73
C THR A 38 -2.45 17.94 19.17
N ALA A 39 -2.19 16.96 18.30
CA ALA A 39 -2.31 15.54 18.62
C ALA A 39 -1.42 15.22 19.83
N ARG A 40 -2.05 14.89 20.95
CA ARG A 40 -1.37 14.45 22.18
C ARG A 40 -0.89 13.02 22.00
N GLY A 41 0.43 12.84 21.88
CA GLY A 41 1.07 11.53 22.01
C GLY A 41 0.87 10.97 23.42
N CYS A 42 0.26 9.79 23.50
CA CYS A 42 0.20 9.00 24.72
C CYS A 42 1.55 8.30 24.94
N THR A 43 2.19 8.54 26.08
CA THR A 43 3.36 7.79 26.55
C THR A 43 2.99 7.04 27.83
N PRO A 44 3.28 5.73 27.92
CA PRO A 44 3.42 5.05 29.20
C PRO A 44 4.90 4.84 29.48
N ALA A 45 5.38 5.51 30.54
CA ALA A 45 6.70 5.28 31.12
C ALA A 45 6.75 3.90 31.79
N TYR A 46 7.73 3.07 31.44
CA TYR A 46 8.06 1.87 32.20
C TYR A 46 9.55 1.88 32.58
N LYS A 47 9.81 1.80 33.89
CA LYS A 47 11.15 1.83 34.50
C LYS A 47 11.74 0.41 34.50
N GLN A 48 13.00 0.30 34.08
CA GLN A 48 13.83 -0.89 34.30
C GLN A 48 14.24 -1.05 35.77
N PRO A 49 14.65 -2.27 36.15
CA PRO A 49 15.97 -2.43 36.77
C PRO A 49 16.84 -3.49 36.08
N ALA A 50 18.13 -3.20 35.98
CA ALA A 50 19.22 -4.13 35.65
C ALA A 50 19.90 -4.61 36.96
N PRO A 51 21.04 -5.33 36.94
CA PRO A 51 21.62 -6.30 35.99
C PRO A 51 22.03 -7.61 36.70
N LEU A 52 22.64 -8.57 35.99
CA LEU A 52 23.85 -9.33 36.43
C LEU A 52 24.40 -10.17 35.25
N ALA A 53 25.67 -9.95 34.93
CA ALA A 53 26.52 -10.72 34.00
C ALA A 53 27.32 -11.80 34.80
N PRO A 54 28.34 -12.53 34.29
CA PRO A 54 28.92 -12.62 32.93
C PRO A 54 29.37 -14.04 32.45
N GLN A 55 29.99 -14.09 31.24
CA GLN A 55 31.02 -15.03 30.74
C GLN A 55 30.65 -16.48 30.37
N GLU A 56 31.28 -17.21 29.43
CA GLU A 56 32.17 -17.01 28.27
C GLU A 56 32.42 -18.42 27.64
N ASP A 57 33.04 -18.46 26.45
CA ASP A 57 33.74 -19.61 25.80
C ASP A 57 32.91 -20.80 25.25
N GLY A 58 33.14 -21.41 24.07
CA GLY A 58 34.10 -21.21 22.97
C GLY A 58 34.15 -22.46 22.05
N LYS A 59 33.87 -22.29 20.75
CA LYS A 59 34.29 -23.09 19.54
C LYS A 59 33.88 -24.59 19.41
N PRO A 60 34.05 -25.27 18.24
CA PRO A 60 34.36 -24.83 16.86
C PRO A 60 33.38 -25.33 15.76
N LEU A 61 33.67 -24.89 14.53
CA LEU A 61 33.01 -25.08 13.23
C LEU A 61 32.92 -26.55 12.75
N VAL A 62 31.80 -26.93 12.13
CA VAL A 62 31.59 -28.22 11.43
C VAL A 62 31.57 -27.97 9.92
N GLU A 63 32.37 -28.79 9.21
CA GLU A 63 32.56 -28.82 7.75
C GLU A 63 31.25 -29.08 6.98
N ILE A 64 31.07 -28.39 5.85
CA ILE A 64 29.97 -28.60 4.91
C ILE A 64 30.42 -29.59 3.83
N ASP A 65 29.74 -30.73 3.76
CA ASP A 65 29.87 -31.75 2.70
C ASP A 65 29.37 -31.18 1.36
N THR A 66 30.17 -31.35 0.30
CA THR A 66 30.01 -30.74 -1.03
C THR A 66 29.57 -31.74 -2.10
N SER A 67 28.87 -32.80 -1.71
CA SER A 67 28.40 -33.82 -2.65
C SER A 67 27.10 -33.40 -3.35
N PRO A 68 27.00 -33.46 -4.70
CA PRO A 68 25.79 -33.08 -5.45
C PRO A 68 24.67 -34.11 -5.26
N HIS A 69 23.47 -33.62 -4.89
CA HIS A 69 22.26 -34.44 -4.83
C HIS A 69 21.80 -34.87 -6.23
N PRO A 70 21.32 -36.11 -6.41
CA PRO A 70 20.76 -36.57 -7.69
C PRO A 70 19.45 -35.84 -8.03
N PRO A 71 19.12 -35.65 -9.32
CA PRO A 71 17.94 -34.91 -9.73
C PRO A 71 16.66 -35.64 -9.29
N LEU A 72 15.75 -34.88 -8.67
CA LEU A 72 14.39 -35.30 -8.35
C LEU A 72 13.63 -35.65 -9.64
N PRO A 73 12.76 -36.68 -9.62
CA PRO A 73 11.96 -37.07 -10.77
C PRO A 73 10.97 -35.96 -11.16
N PRO A 74 10.62 -35.82 -12.45
CA PRO A 74 9.74 -34.74 -12.91
C PRO A 74 8.36 -34.85 -12.27
N ALA A 75 7.89 -33.72 -11.71
CA ALA A 75 6.54 -33.60 -11.16
C ALA A 75 5.51 -33.82 -12.28
N SER A 76 4.79 -34.93 -12.19
CA SER A 76 3.62 -35.19 -13.03
C SER A 76 2.43 -34.40 -12.48
N ASN A 77 2.41 -33.08 -12.68
CA ASN A 77 1.19 -32.28 -12.55
C ASN A 77 0.77 -31.84 -13.95
N ALA A 78 -0.09 -32.65 -14.55
CA ALA A 78 -0.82 -32.27 -15.75
C ALA A 78 -1.59 -30.96 -15.46
N ASP A 79 -1.21 -29.89 -16.15
CA ASP A 79 -2.02 -28.75 -16.59
C ASP A 79 -3.27 -28.47 -15.73
N VAL A 80 -3.07 -28.14 -14.44
CA VAL A 80 -4.17 -27.72 -13.57
C VAL A 80 -4.58 -26.33 -14.00
N ASP A 81 -5.74 -26.21 -14.65
CA ASP A 81 -6.35 -24.92 -14.97
C ASP A 81 -6.63 -24.15 -13.67
N CYS A 82 -5.90 -23.06 -13.48
CA CYS A 82 -5.97 -22.24 -12.28
C CYS A 82 -7.35 -21.57 -12.08
N ARG A 83 -8.24 -21.62 -13.07
CA ARG A 83 -9.66 -21.22 -12.95
C ARG A 83 -10.51 -22.21 -12.18
N SER A 84 -10.07 -23.46 -12.13
CA SER A 84 -10.79 -24.59 -11.53
C SER A 84 -10.26 -24.99 -10.15
N LEU A 85 -9.37 -24.18 -9.57
CA LEU A 85 -8.82 -24.43 -8.24
C LEU A 85 -9.93 -24.49 -7.18
N PRO A 86 -9.76 -25.28 -6.11
CA PRO A 86 -10.77 -25.38 -5.05
C PRO A 86 -11.15 -24.01 -4.48
N GLY A 87 -12.44 -23.66 -4.60
CA GLY A 87 -12.99 -22.39 -4.13
C GLY A 87 -12.95 -21.24 -5.16
N ALA A 88 -12.27 -21.40 -6.30
CA ALA A 88 -12.14 -20.36 -7.33
C ALA A 88 -13.50 -19.85 -7.84
N ASP A 89 -14.45 -20.75 -8.04
CA ASP A 89 -15.79 -20.45 -8.54
C ASP A 89 -16.69 -19.73 -7.51
N ARG A 90 -16.23 -19.65 -6.25
CA ARG A 90 -16.93 -19.06 -5.09
C ARG A 90 -16.39 -17.69 -4.70
N VAL A 91 -15.43 -17.15 -5.45
CA VAL A 91 -14.85 -15.83 -5.23
C VAL A 91 -15.27 -14.89 -6.36
N MET A 92 -15.72 -13.69 -6.01
CA MET A 92 -15.97 -12.58 -6.92
C MET A 92 -14.89 -11.52 -6.72
N VAL A 93 -14.09 -11.23 -7.76
CA VAL A 93 -13.12 -10.14 -7.72
C VAL A 93 -13.74 -8.85 -8.24
N ILE A 94 -13.63 -7.78 -7.47
CA ILE A 94 -14.10 -6.44 -7.83
C ILE A 94 -12.87 -5.60 -8.14
N LEU A 95 -12.62 -5.31 -9.42
CA LEU A 95 -11.48 -4.46 -9.80
C LEU A 95 -11.94 -3.01 -9.93
N LYS A 96 -11.42 -2.13 -9.09
CA LYS A 96 -11.66 -0.69 -9.14
C LYS A 96 -10.54 0.01 -9.94
N THR A 97 -10.91 0.95 -10.79
CA THR A 97 -9.96 1.83 -11.50
C THR A 97 -10.57 3.22 -11.77
N GLY A 98 -9.83 4.10 -12.44
CA GLY A 98 -10.34 5.34 -13.01
C GLY A 98 -10.29 5.30 -14.53
N ALA A 99 -11.25 5.95 -15.20
CA ALA A 99 -11.28 6.05 -16.66
C ALA A 99 -10.01 6.71 -17.23
N THR A 100 -9.37 7.58 -16.45
CA THR A 100 -8.14 8.30 -16.82
C THR A 100 -6.89 7.40 -16.82
N GLU A 101 -6.91 6.26 -16.14
CA GLU A 101 -5.77 5.31 -16.07
C GLU A 101 -6.10 3.92 -16.59
N LEU A 102 -7.36 3.66 -16.96
CA LEU A 102 -7.85 2.36 -17.36
C LEU A 102 -7.00 1.72 -18.46
N TYR A 103 -6.69 2.45 -19.54
CA TYR A 103 -5.90 1.91 -20.65
C TYR A 103 -4.43 1.64 -20.30
N GLN A 104 -3.90 2.25 -19.23
CA GLN A 104 -2.52 2.04 -18.79
C GLN A 104 -2.40 0.84 -17.85
N LYS A 105 -3.40 0.64 -16.97
CA LYS A 105 -3.32 -0.36 -15.89
C LYS A 105 -4.15 -1.61 -16.14
N LEU A 106 -5.37 -1.48 -16.67
CA LEU A 106 -6.30 -2.60 -16.83
C LEU A 106 -5.83 -3.72 -17.79
N PRO A 107 -5.19 -3.44 -18.95
CA PRO A 107 -4.87 -4.48 -19.91
C PRO A 107 -4.04 -5.63 -19.35
N THR A 108 -3.09 -5.34 -18.43
CA THR A 108 -2.25 -6.36 -17.82
C THR A 108 -3.08 -7.40 -17.06
N HIS A 109 -4.13 -6.99 -16.35
CA HIS A 109 -4.96 -7.94 -15.60
C HIS A 109 -5.68 -8.95 -16.50
N PHE A 110 -6.07 -8.57 -17.72
CA PHE A 110 -6.67 -9.51 -18.68
C PHE A 110 -5.69 -10.59 -19.17
N VAL A 111 -4.40 -10.26 -19.27
CA VAL A 111 -3.37 -11.20 -19.68
C VAL A 111 -2.67 -11.90 -18.51
N THR A 112 -3.02 -11.56 -17.27
CA THR A 112 -2.48 -12.12 -16.03
C THR A 112 -3.63 -12.56 -15.09
N THR A 113 -4.00 -11.76 -14.09
CA THR A 113 -4.98 -12.04 -13.02
C THR A 113 -6.25 -12.73 -13.52
N PHE A 114 -6.91 -12.18 -14.53
CA PHE A 114 -8.20 -12.68 -15.04
C PHE A 114 -8.10 -13.93 -15.90
N LYS A 115 -6.88 -14.41 -16.20
CA LYS A 115 -6.71 -15.77 -16.72
C LYS A 115 -7.15 -16.81 -15.69
N CYS A 116 -6.82 -16.63 -14.40
CA CYS A 116 -7.24 -17.55 -13.33
C CYS A 116 -8.56 -17.18 -12.65
N VAL A 117 -8.94 -15.90 -12.58
CA VAL A 117 -10.16 -15.48 -11.86
C VAL A 117 -11.39 -15.74 -12.73
N PRO A 118 -12.33 -16.63 -12.33
CA PRO A 118 -13.49 -16.96 -13.16
C PRO A 118 -14.64 -15.95 -13.02
N ASN A 119 -14.81 -15.33 -11.85
CA ASN A 119 -15.85 -14.32 -11.61
C ASN A 119 -15.21 -12.99 -11.24
N PHE A 120 -15.44 -11.97 -12.07
CA PHE A 120 -15.00 -10.62 -11.77
C PHE A 120 -15.98 -9.57 -12.28
N THR A 121 -15.93 -8.38 -11.71
CA THR A 121 -16.61 -7.18 -12.19
C THR A 121 -15.64 -6.01 -12.11
N ILE A 122 -15.65 -5.16 -13.14
CA ILE A 122 -14.73 -4.02 -13.21
C ILE A 122 -15.54 -2.73 -13.09
N PHE A 123 -15.07 -1.85 -12.20
CA PHE A 123 -15.68 -0.56 -11.94
C PHE A 123 -14.71 0.57 -12.25
N SER A 124 -15.26 1.65 -12.81
CA SER A 124 -14.56 2.93 -12.97
C SER A 124 -15.50 4.10 -12.62
N ASP A 125 -15.09 5.32 -12.94
CA ASP A 125 -15.90 6.55 -12.92
C ASP A 125 -16.53 6.85 -14.30
N LEU A 126 -16.64 5.85 -15.18
CA LEU A 126 -17.26 5.97 -16.48
C LEU A 126 -17.83 4.65 -16.98
N ASN A 127 -19.10 4.65 -17.37
CA ASN A 127 -19.70 3.50 -18.03
C ASN A 127 -19.11 3.34 -19.44
N GLN A 128 -18.35 2.28 -19.68
CA GLN A 128 -17.73 2.02 -20.97
C GLN A 128 -17.51 0.52 -21.21
N THR A 129 -17.14 0.15 -22.41
CA THR A 129 -16.75 -1.22 -22.75
C THR A 129 -15.27 -1.25 -23.10
N PHE A 130 -14.53 -2.18 -22.53
CA PHE A 130 -13.15 -2.46 -22.90
C PHE A 130 -13.08 -3.86 -23.53
N ALA A 131 -12.76 -3.92 -24.82
CA ALA A 131 -12.93 -5.13 -25.64
C ALA A 131 -14.39 -5.66 -25.57
N ASP A 132 -14.59 -6.85 -25.04
CA ASP A 132 -15.89 -7.50 -24.83
C ASP A 132 -16.37 -7.42 -23.37
N VAL A 133 -15.66 -6.68 -22.52
CA VAL A 133 -15.93 -6.60 -21.09
C VAL A 133 -16.55 -5.25 -20.71
N GLN A 134 -17.67 -5.33 -19.98
CA GLN A 134 -18.34 -4.15 -19.46
C GLN A 134 -17.57 -3.56 -18.27
N ILE A 135 -17.34 -2.26 -18.32
CA ILE A 135 -16.81 -1.47 -17.21
C ILE A 135 -17.98 -0.66 -16.65
N HIS A 136 -18.31 -0.92 -15.39
CA HIS A 136 -19.45 -0.30 -14.73
C HIS A 136 -19.06 1.03 -14.12
N ASP A 137 -19.95 2.01 -14.27
CA ASP A 137 -19.83 3.28 -13.57
C ASP A 137 -20.23 3.11 -12.11
N ALA A 138 -19.26 3.12 -11.20
CA ALA A 138 -19.52 3.05 -9.77
C ALA A 138 -20.19 4.33 -9.24
N ILE A 139 -20.14 5.43 -10.00
CA ILE A 139 -20.58 6.75 -9.57
C ILE A 139 -22.00 7.04 -10.03
N ALA A 140 -22.44 6.46 -11.15
CA ALA A 140 -23.79 6.63 -11.68
C ALA A 140 -24.94 6.48 -10.65
N PRO A 141 -24.87 5.57 -9.65
CA PRO A 141 -25.90 5.44 -8.62
C PRO A 141 -25.96 6.61 -7.61
N VAL A 142 -24.91 7.42 -7.49
CA VAL A 142 -24.90 8.59 -6.59
C VAL A 142 -25.98 9.59 -7.03
N SER A 143 -26.64 10.20 -6.06
CA SER A 143 -27.75 11.14 -6.31
C SER A 143 -27.37 12.21 -7.34
N GLN A 144 -28.30 12.45 -8.27
CA GLN A 144 -28.08 13.37 -9.40
C GLN A 144 -27.62 14.75 -8.94
N LYS A 145 -28.23 15.25 -7.85
CA LYS A 145 -27.87 16.55 -7.26
C LYS A 145 -26.38 16.60 -6.88
N ILE A 146 -25.85 15.57 -6.23
CA ILE A 146 -24.43 15.52 -5.86
C ILE A 146 -23.55 15.46 -7.10
N ARG A 147 -23.91 14.61 -8.08
CA ARG A 147 -23.16 14.49 -9.35
C ARG A 147 -23.08 15.80 -10.13
N GLU A 148 -24.13 16.62 -10.07
CA GLU A 148 -24.20 17.88 -10.79
C GLU A 148 -23.57 19.05 -10.03
N GLU A 149 -23.76 19.13 -8.71
CA GLU A 149 -23.45 20.33 -7.91
C GLU A 149 -22.18 20.19 -7.08
N HIS A 150 -21.84 18.99 -6.59
CA HIS A 150 -20.72 18.81 -5.66
C HIS A 150 -19.36 18.98 -6.37
N GLU A 151 -18.39 19.54 -5.65
CA GLU A 151 -17.09 19.89 -6.23
C GLU A 151 -16.21 18.69 -6.57
N ASP A 152 -16.35 17.60 -5.80
CA ASP A 152 -15.66 16.33 -6.06
C ASP A 152 -15.99 15.76 -7.46
N PHE A 153 -17.16 16.10 -8.01
CA PHE A 153 -17.64 15.60 -9.29
C PHE A 153 -17.22 16.45 -10.49
N LYS A 154 -16.35 17.46 -10.29
CA LYS A 154 -15.75 18.22 -11.40
C LYS A 154 -15.06 17.29 -12.40
N LEU A 155 -14.22 16.38 -11.90
CA LEU A 155 -13.52 15.41 -12.73
C LEU A 155 -14.49 14.47 -13.46
N TYR A 156 -15.53 13.99 -12.77
CA TYR A 156 -16.54 13.11 -13.38
C TYR A 156 -17.23 13.78 -14.58
N ARG A 157 -17.66 15.04 -14.43
CA ARG A 157 -18.27 15.82 -15.53
C ARG A 157 -17.29 16.08 -16.67
N GLU A 158 -16.01 16.25 -16.38
CA GLU A 158 -14.95 16.38 -17.39
C GLU A 158 -14.72 15.06 -18.14
N ILE A 159 -14.65 13.93 -17.45
CA ILE A 159 -14.55 12.58 -18.03
C ILE A 159 -15.71 12.33 -19.00
N GLU A 160 -16.96 12.57 -18.56
CA GLU A 160 -18.13 12.40 -19.41
C GLU A 160 -18.09 13.30 -20.66
N LYS A 161 -17.61 14.55 -20.52
CA LYS A 161 -17.44 15.47 -21.64
C LYS A 161 -16.38 14.95 -22.62
N TRP A 162 -15.22 14.55 -22.13
CA TRP A 162 -14.11 14.07 -22.96
C TRP A 162 -14.46 12.78 -23.69
N GLN A 163 -15.21 11.89 -23.03
CA GLN A 163 -15.76 10.68 -23.65
C GLN A 163 -16.69 11.03 -24.82
N ARG A 164 -17.62 11.99 -24.66
CA ARG A 164 -18.52 12.43 -25.75
C ARG A 164 -17.75 13.08 -26.91
N GLU A 165 -16.65 13.73 -26.61
CA GLU A 165 -15.80 14.44 -27.59
C GLU A 165 -14.71 13.53 -28.21
N GLY A 166 -14.60 12.27 -27.78
CA GLY A 166 -13.58 11.33 -28.26
C GLY A 166 -12.15 11.74 -27.88
N GLN A 167 -11.97 12.43 -26.76
CA GLN A 167 -10.66 12.89 -26.28
C GLN A 167 -9.94 11.82 -25.45
N ASP A 168 -8.62 11.96 -25.36
CA ASP A 168 -7.76 11.10 -24.56
C ASP A 168 -7.83 11.43 -23.07
N MET A 169 -8.63 10.67 -22.32
CA MET A 169 -8.86 10.88 -20.89
C MET A 169 -7.60 10.71 -20.03
N SER A 170 -6.51 10.12 -20.53
CA SER A 170 -5.28 10.02 -19.72
C SER A 170 -4.65 11.37 -19.45
N LYS A 171 -5.01 12.41 -20.21
CA LYS A 171 -4.56 13.79 -19.96
C LYS A 171 -5.30 14.46 -18.79
N LEU A 172 -6.34 13.82 -18.27
CA LEU A 172 -7.02 14.20 -17.02
C LEU A 172 -6.42 13.49 -15.80
N GLN A 173 -5.33 12.72 -15.97
CA GLN A 173 -4.56 12.18 -14.84
C GLN A 173 -3.93 13.32 -14.04
N GLY A 174 -3.90 13.18 -12.71
CA GLY A 174 -3.45 14.23 -11.79
C GLY A 174 -4.60 15.13 -11.31
N GLY A 175 -4.33 15.94 -10.27
CA GLY A 175 -5.35 16.75 -9.59
C GLY A 175 -6.10 16.00 -8.49
N ASN A 176 -7.29 16.49 -8.11
CA ASN A 176 -8.13 15.96 -7.03
C ASN A 176 -8.84 14.64 -7.39
N GLY A 177 -8.22 13.74 -8.16
CA GLY A 177 -8.83 12.45 -8.55
C GLY A 177 -9.24 11.60 -7.34
N TRP A 178 -8.47 11.71 -6.25
CA TRP A 178 -8.78 11.10 -4.96
C TRP A 178 -10.14 11.55 -4.39
N ASN A 179 -10.53 12.81 -4.61
CA ASN A 179 -11.81 13.33 -4.12
C ASN A 179 -13.01 12.70 -4.84
N LEU A 180 -12.87 12.35 -6.12
CA LEU A 180 -13.91 11.61 -6.83
C LEU A 180 -13.90 10.14 -6.42
N ASP A 181 -12.72 9.56 -6.24
CA ASP A 181 -12.54 8.13 -6.01
C ASP A 181 -13.24 7.63 -4.73
N LYS A 182 -13.28 8.43 -3.66
CA LYS A 182 -14.00 8.08 -2.42
C LYS A 182 -15.49 7.75 -2.65
N TRP A 183 -16.11 8.29 -3.69
CA TRP A 183 -17.52 8.06 -4.01
C TRP A 183 -17.81 6.71 -4.67
N LYS A 184 -16.78 5.97 -5.11
CA LYS A 184 -16.95 4.68 -5.78
C LYS A 184 -17.19 3.52 -4.82
N PHE A 185 -16.61 3.57 -3.62
CA PHE A 185 -16.49 2.43 -2.69
C PHE A 185 -17.84 1.80 -2.36
N LEU A 186 -18.72 2.50 -1.64
CA LEU A 186 -20.01 1.93 -1.23
C LEU A 186 -20.91 1.52 -2.41
N PRO A 187 -21.13 2.36 -3.44
CA PRO A 187 -21.97 1.97 -4.57
C PRO A 187 -21.50 0.70 -5.28
N MET A 188 -20.19 0.52 -5.50
CA MET A 188 -19.70 -0.70 -6.17
C MET A 188 -19.98 -1.95 -5.34
N PHE A 189 -19.77 -1.89 -4.02
CA PHE A 189 -20.03 -3.01 -3.13
C PHE A 189 -21.53 -3.32 -3.09
N HIS A 190 -22.38 -2.31 -2.98
CA HIS A 190 -23.83 -2.51 -3.05
C HIS A 190 -24.28 -3.15 -4.37
N GLN A 191 -23.75 -2.68 -5.51
CA GLN A 191 -24.09 -3.26 -6.79
C GLN A 191 -23.67 -4.73 -6.87
N VAL A 192 -22.45 -5.07 -6.45
CA VAL A 192 -21.94 -6.44 -6.51
C VAL A 192 -22.68 -7.36 -5.54
N PHE A 193 -22.98 -6.91 -4.33
CA PHE A 193 -23.73 -7.72 -3.35
C PHE A 193 -25.14 -8.06 -3.83
N GLU A 194 -25.76 -7.17 -4.62
CA GLU A 194 -27.10 -7.38 -5.16
C GLU A 194 -27.15 -8.27 -6.40
N THR A 195 -26.08 -8.29 -7.20
CA THR A 195 -26.06 -9.01 -8.49
C THR A 195 -25.26 -10.30 -8.47
N ALA A 196 -24.42 -10.52 -7.44
CA ALA A 196 -23.62 -11.72 -7.34
C ALA A 196 -24.47 -12.98 -7.14
N ASP A 197 -24.07 -14.05 -7.84
CA ASP A 197 -24.67 -15.38 -7.70
C ASP A 197 -24.61 -15.89 -6.26
N ASP A 198 -25.63 -16.62 -5.82
CA ASP A 198 -25.75 -17.20 -4.48
C ASP A 198 -24.57 -18.11 -4.10
N LYS A 199 -23.87 -18.69 -5.09
CA LYS A 199 -22.69 -19.53 -4.87
C LYS A 199 -21.44 -18.75 -4.41
N ILE A 200 -21.41 -17.43 -4.62
CA ILE A 200 -20.27 -16.59 -4.25
C ILE A 200 -20.23 -16.46 -2.74
N ASP A 201 -19.13 -16.93 -2.15
CA ASP A 201 -18.86 -16.91 -0.71
C ASP A 201 -17.98 -15.73 -0.29
N TRP A 202 -17.17 -15.20 -1.21
CA TRP A 202 -16.19 -14.16 -0.93
C TRP A 202 -16.16 -13.08 -2.00
N PHE A 203 -16.05 -11.83 -1.57
CA PHE A 203 -15.92 -10.65 -2.41
C PHE A 203 -14.56 -10.02 -2.14
N VAL A 204 -13.74 -9.89 -3.18
CA VAL A 204 -12.35 -9.41 -3.07
C VAL A 204 -12.20 -8.18 -3.94
N MET A 205 -12.12 -7.00 -3.34
CA MET A 205 -11.86 -5.76 -4.06
C MET A 205 -10.36 -5.53 -4.17
N ILE A 206 -9.89 -5.19 -5.38
CA ILE A 206 -8.52 -4.78 -5.67
C ILE A 206 -8.54 -3.52 -6.55
N GLU A 207 -7.44 -2.76 -6.56
CA GLU A 207 -7.25 -1.67 -7.53
C GLU A 207 -6.42 -2.14 -8.74
N ALA A 208 -6.46 -1.39 -9.84
CA ALA A 208 -5.73 -1.74 -11.07
C ALA A 208 -4.19 -1.68 -10.96
N ASP A 209 -3.66 -1.16 -9.86
CA ASP A 209 -2.24 -1.20 -9.47
C ASP A 209 -2.02 -2.06 -8.22
N THR A 210 -2.82 -3.12 -8.08
CA THR A 210 -2.70 -4.14 -7.04
C THR A 210 -2.45 -5.49 -7.66
N SER A 211 -1.31 -6.10 -7.34
CA SER A 211 -1.03 -7.50 -7.68
C SER A 211 -1.71 -8.41 -6.67
N LEU A 212 -2.34 -9.48 -7.15
CA LEU A 212 -3.06 -10.47 -6.35
C LEU A 212 -2.51 -11.87 -6.62
N SER A 213 -2.03 -12.52 -5.57
CA SER A 213 -1.76 -13.97 -5.57
C SER A 213 -3.08 -14.72 -5.53
N TRP A 214 -3.50 -15.27 -6.68
CA TRP A 214 -4.68 -16.12 -6.75
C TRP A 214 -4.49 -17.40 -5.93
N LEU A 215 -3.28 -17.98 -5.98
CA LEU A 215 -2.93 -19.18 -5.22
C LEU A 215 -3.07 -18.93 -3.71
N ASN A 216 -2.34 -17.96 -3.16
CA ASN A 216 -2.34 -17.73 -1.72
C ASN A 216 -3.70 -17.23 -1.21
N LEU A 217 -4.42 -16.43 -2.02
CA LEU A 217 -5.77 -16.00 -1.68
C LEU A 217 -6.69 -17.21 -1.47
N LEU A 218 -6.75 -18.16 -2.42
CA LEU A 218 -7.63 -19.31 -2.31
C LEU A 218 -7.28 -20.20 -1.12
N LEU A 219 -5.99 -20.45 -0.88
CA LEU A 219 -5.54 -21.22 0.30
C LEU A 219 -5.90 -20.52 1.62
N TRP A 220 -5.83 -19.20 1.66
CA TRP A 220 -6.23 -18.44 2.84
C TRP A 220 -7.74 -18.50 3.10
N LEU A 221 -8.56 -18.27 2.06
CA LEU A 221 -10.02 -18.26 2.17
C LEU A 221 -10.58 -19.61 2.62
N GLN A 222 -9.97 -20.73 2.21
CA GLN A 222 -10.36 -22.08 2.63
C GLN A 222 -10.22 -22.32 4.15
N LYS A 223 -9.48 -21.48 4.86
CA LYS A 223 -9.27 -21.59 6.31
C LYS A 223 -10.35 -20.88 7.13
N MET A 224 -11.28 -20.20 6.46
CA MET A 224 -12.31 -19.38 7.10
C MET A 224 -13.71 -19.84 6.69
N ASP A 225 -14.68 -19.56 7.57
CA ASP A 225 -16.10 -19.86 7.32
C ASP A 225 -16.79 -18.62 6.73
N PRO A 226 -17.22 -18.63 5.45
CA PRO A 226 -17.88 -17.48 4.83
C PRO A 226 -19.23 -17.13 5.44
N LYS A 227 -19.78 -17.99 6.32
CA LYS A 227 -21.00 -17.72 7.09
C LYS A 227 -20.76 -16.84 8.31
N LYS A 228 -19.50 -16.53 8.64
CA LYS A 228 -19.14 -15.53 9.66
C LYS A 228 -18.95 -14.15 9.03
N PRO A 229 -19.31 -13.05 9.71
CA PRO A 229 -19.28 -11.72 9.14
C PRO A 229 -17.85 -11.15 9.11
N TYR A 230 -17.06 -11.56 8.12
CA TYR A 230 -15.73 -11.02 7.89
C TYR A 230 -15.75 -9.79 6.98
N TYR A 231 -15.12 -8.71 7.47
CA TYR A 231 -14.62 -7.55 6.72
C TYR A 231 -13.11 -7.49 6.98
N LEU A 232 -12.30 -7.86 5.99
CA LEU A 232 -10.87 -8.16 6.13
C LEU A 232 -10.03 -7.18 5.28
N GLY A 233 -8.85 -6.83 5.78
CA GLY A 233 -7.84 -6.11 4.98
C GLY A 233 -6.68 -5.57 5.82
N ALA A 234 -5.82 -4.78 5.18
CA ALA A 234 -4.69 -4.12 5.83
C ALA A 234 -5.20 -2.97 6.72
N GLN A 235 -4.86 -3.01 8.01
CA GLN A 235 -5.41 -2.07 8.99
C GLN A 235 -4.84 -0.66 8.85
N ASN A 236 -5.73 0.32 8.68
CA ASN A 236 -5.47 1.75 8.87
C ASN A 236 -6.44 2.36 9.90
N VAL A 237 -6.11 3.54 10.42
CA VAL A 237 -6.90 4.22 11.47
C VAL A 237 -7.03 5.70 11.17
N ILE A 238 -8.27 6.21 11.19
CA ILE A 238 -8.60 7.64 11.12
C ILE A 238 -9.63 7.95 12.21
N GLY A 239 -9.25 8.83 13.14
CA GLY A 239 -10.07 9.09 14.33
C GLY A 239 -10.31 7.79 15.11
N ASP A 240 -11.59 7.46 15.32
CA ASP A 240 -12.02 6.23 16.00
C ASP A 240 -12.31 5.07 15.02
N THR A 241 -12.19 5.29 13.71
CA THR A 241 -12.47 4.26 12.69
C THR A 241 -11.21 3.49 12.37
N THR A 242 -11.27 2.16 12.57
CA THR A 242 -10.31 1.21 12.02
C THR A 242 -10.88 0.63 10.72
N PHE A 243 -10.12 0.70 9.63
CA PHE A 243 -10.61 0.32 8.29
C PHE A 243 -9.57 -0.47 7.49
N ALA A 244 -10.05 -1.25 6.52
CA ALA A 244 -9.19 -1.90 5.54
C ALA A 244 -8.75 -0.86 4.51
N HIS A 245 -7.44 -0.67 4.32
CA HIS A 245 -6.88 0.20 3.29
C HIS A 245 -7.34 -0.26 1.89
N GLY A 246 -8.03 0.62 1.16
CA GLY A 246 -8.70 0.27 -0.10
C GLY A 246 -7.77 -0.31 -1.17
N GLY A 247 -6.60 0.30 -1.35
CA GLY A 247 -5.60 -0.14 -2.33
C GLY A 247 -4.94 -1.48 -2.00
N SER A 248 -4.84 -1.84 -0.73
CA SER A 248 -4.22 -3.11 -0.31
C SER A 248 -5.06 -4.34 -0.61
N ALA A 249 -6.30 -4.14 -1.06
CA ALA A 249 -7.41 -5.08 -1.13
C ALA A 249 -8.30 -5.12 0.11
N VAL A 250 -9.58 -5.38 -0.14
CA VAL A 250 -10.62 -5.56 0.87
C VAL A 250 -11.33 -6.89 0.59
N VAL A 251 -11.46 -7.73 1.61
CA VAL A 251 -12.13 -9.03 1.50
C VAL A 251 -13.37 -9.06 2.38
N VAL A 252 -14.52 -9.38 1.79
CA VAL A 252 -15.82 -9.44 2.47
C VAL A 252 -16.41 -10.83 2.30
N SER A 253 -16.81 -11.43 3.41
CA SER A 253 -17.56 -12.70 3.40
C SER A 253 -19.00 -12.51 2.91
N ARG A 254 -19.61 -13.58 2.40
CA ARG A 254 -21.05 -13.63 2.09
C ARG A 254 -21.91 -13.15 3.25
N LYS A 255 -21.65 -13.62 4.48
CA LYS A 255 -22.44 -13.18 5.63
C LYS A 255 -22.37 -11.67 5.86
N ALA A 256 -21.20 -11.05 5.71
CA ALA A 256 -21.06 -9.61 5.86
C ALA A 256 -21.77 -8.85 4.75
N ALA A 257 -21.62 -9.30 3.49
CA ALA A 257 -22.31 -8.75 2.32
C ALA A 257 -23.84 -8.78 2.47
N ASP A 258 -24.40 -9.93 2.87
CA ASP A 258 -25.85 -10.09 3.05
C ASP A 258 -26.37 -9.20 4.19
N THR A 259 -25.57 -9.02 5.25
CA THR A 259 -25.96 -8.21 6.42
C THR A 259 -26.08 -6.74 6.06
N ILE A 260 -25.08 -6.18 5.36
CA ILE A 260 -25.13 -4.77 4.92
C ILE A 260 -26.18 -4.56 3.82
N ALA A 261 -26.35 -5.52 2.91
CA ALA A 261 -27.41 -5.49 1.90
C ALA A 261 -28.80 -5.47 2.56
N ALA A 262 -29.06 -6.34 3.54
CA ALA A 262 -30.32 -6.36 4.28
C ALA A 262 -30.57 -5.04 5.04
N ALA A 263 -29.55 -4.46 5.66
CA ALA A 263 -29.66 -3.15 6.32
C ALA A 263 -30.08 -2.04 5.33
N ARG A 264 -29.46 -2.02 4.15
CA ARG A 264 -29.80 -1.09 3.06
C ARG A 264 -31.25 -1.28 2.58
N GLN A 265 -31.70 -2.53 2.39
CA GLN A 265 -33.08 -2.81 2.01
C GLN A 265 -34.09 -2.37 3.08
N ASN A 266 -33.83 -2.70 4.35
CA ASN A 266 -34.71 -2.41 5.47
C ASN A 266 -34.87 -0.90 5.72
N ALA A 267 -33.82 -0.12 5.51
CA ALA A 267 -33.86 1.35 5.61
C ALA A 267 -34.54 2.03 4.40
N GLY A 268 -34.72 1.30 3.30
CA GLY A 268 -35.04 1.83 1.98
C GLY A 268 -33.78 2.32 1.28
N LYS A 269 -33.48 1.76 0.09
CA LYS A 269 -32.23 2.01 -0.65
C LYS A 269 -31.87 3.48 -0.79
N GLU A 270 -32.79 4.28 -1.31
CA GLU A 270 -32.58 5.72 -1.55
C GLU A 270 -32.22 6.47 -0.26
N ARG A 271 -32.97 6.24 0.82
CA ARG A 271 -32.70 6.86 2.13
C ARG A 271 -31.36 6.42 2.72
N TYR A 272 -31.02 5.14 2.57
CA TYR A 272 -29.75 4.59 3.04
C TYR A 272 -28.59 5.23 2.30
N ASP A 273 -28.65 5.23 0.96
CA ASP A 273 -27.59 5.78 0.10
C ASP A 273 -27.41 7.29 0.35
N GLU A 274 -28.49 8.07 0.37
CA GLU A 274 -28.44 9.50 0.67
C GLU A 274 -27.78 9.80 2.03
N SER A 275 -27.93 8.90 3.01
CA SER A 275 -27.28 9.07 4.31
C SER A 275 -25.77 8.89 4.23
N TRP A 276 -25.30 7.89 3.50
CA TRP A 276 -23.87 7.66 3.29
C TRP A 276 -23.24 8.64 2.33
N GLU A 277 -23.99 9.16 1.36
CA GLU A 277 -23.55 10.24 0.49
C GLU A 277 -23.21 11.51 1.29
N ARG A 278 -24.04 11.85 2.30
CA ARG A 278 -23.75 12.99 3.19
C ARG A 278 -22.48 12.79 4.00
N GLU A 279 -22.24 11.59 4.51
CA GLU A 279 -21.01 11.25 5.23
C GLU A 279 -19.80 11.27 4.29
N THR A 280 -19.94 10.74 3.07
CA THR A 280 -18.89 10.71 2.05
C THR A 280 -18.48 12.11 1.62
N ALA A 281 -19.43 13.05 1.53
CA ALA A 281 -19.15 14.44 1.17
C ALA A 281 -18.11 15.10 2.08
N VAL A 282 -18.12 14.78 3.37
CA VAL A 282 -17.23 15.39 4.38
C VAL A 282 -16.06 14.50 4.81
N ALA A 283 -16.05 13.24 4.39
CA ALA A 283 -14.95 12.31 4.67
C ALA A 283 -13.76 12.51 3.72
N CYS A 284 -12.58 12.12 4.19
CA CYS A 284 -11.35 12.15 3.39
C CYS A 284 -11.28 11.02 2.36
N CYS A 285 -11.91 9.88 2.65
CA CYS A 285 -11.48 8.59 2.13
C CYS A 285 -12.69 7.64 2.04
N GLY A 286 -12.84 6.92 0.92
CA GLY A 286 -14.01 6.07 0.66
C GLY A 286 -13.94 4.70 1.33
N ASP A 287 -12.75 4.18 1.56
CA ASP A 287 -12.49 2.96 2.33
C ASP A 287 -12.83 3.13 3.82
N GLU A 288 -12.58 4.31 4.39
CA GLU A 288 -13.02 4.68 5.73
C GLU A 288 -14.56 4.72 5.85
N ILE A 289 -15.25 5.27 4.84
CA ILE A 289 -16.72 5.26 4.75
C ILE A 289 -17.26 3.83 4.67
N LEU A 290 -16.63 2.97 3.86
CA LEU A 290 -17.00 1.55 3.77
C LEU A 290 -16.90 0.87 5.15
N ALA A 291 -15.84 1.14 5.92
CA ALA A 291 -15.69 0.60 7.26
C ALA A 291 -16.76 1.11 8.23
N ARG A 292 -17.11 2.40 8.18
CA ARG A 292 -18.22 2.95 8.98
C ARG A 292 -19.53 2.25 8.66
N ALA A 293 -19.79 1.93 7.39
CA ALA A 293 -21.00 1.23 6.98
C ALA A 293 -21.07 -0.21 7.51
N PHE A 294 -19.93 -0.92 7.55
CA PHE A 294 -19.85 -2.23 8.21
C PHE A 294 -19.99 -2.12 9.74
N LEU A 295 -19.36 -1.13 10.37
CA LEU A 295 -19.50 -0.88 11.80
C LEU A 295 -20.94 -0.55 12.21
N ALA A 296 -21.68 0.18 11.36
CA ALA A 296 -23.10 0.49 11.58
C ALA A 296 -24.00 -0.77 11.63
N VAL A 297 -23.52 -1.91 11.11
CA VAL A 297 -24.16 -3.22 11.21
C VAL A 297 -23.37 -4.20 12.10
N GLU A 298 -22.57 -3.66 13.02
CA GLU A 298 -21.80 -4.40 14.04
C GLU A 298 -20.72 -5.35 13.46
N ILE A 299 -20.15 -5.01 12.30
CA ILE A 299 -19.07 -5.76 11.66
C ILE A 299 -17.79 -4.92 11.69
N PRO A 300 -16.89 -5.10 12.67
CA PRO A 300 -15.61 -4.40 12.70
C PRO A 300 -14.61 -4.99 11.68
N LEU A 301 -13.54 -4.25 11.42
CA LEU A 301 -12.40 -4.79 10.68
C LEU A 301 -11.84 -6.03 11.40
N THR A 302 -11.68 -7.11 10.65
CA THR A 302 -10.82 -8.24 10.99
C THR A 302 -9.45 -8.00 10.34
N PRO A 303 -8.39 -7.69 11.11
CA PRO A 303 -7.08 -7.42 10.53
C PRO A 303 -6.56 -8.60 9.71
N ALA A 304 -5.97 -8.31 8.55
CA ALA A 304 -5.38 -9.30 7.66
C ALA A 304 -3.93 -8.96 7.27
N TRP A 305 -3.33 -7.94 7.88
CA TRP A 305 -1.92 -7.61 7.67
C TRP A 305 -1.03 -8.66 8.36
N PRO A 306 0.07 -9.13 7.75
CA PRO A 306 0.63 -8.70 6.48
C PRO A 306 0.26 -9.58 5.28
N LEU A 307 -0.74 -10.47 5.40
CA LEU A 307 -1.18 -11.26 4.23
C LEU A 307 -1.71 -10.34 3.13
N ILE A 308 -2.60 -9.43 3.54
CA ILE A 308 -3.08 -8.29 2.76
C ILE A 308 -2.29 -7.07 3.21
N GLN A 309 -1.59 -6.40 2.28
CA GLN A 309 -0.68 -5.31 2.64
C GLN A 309 -0.53 -4.28 1.50
N GLY A 310 0.00 -3.09 1.80
CA GLY A 310 -0.01 -1.91 0.92
C GLY A 310 1.34 -1.51 0.30
N GLU A 311 2.41 -2.20 0.64
CA GLU A 311 3.75 -1.96 0.12
C GLU A 311 3.97 -2.69 -1.21
N THR A 312 5.04 -2.29 -1.90
CA THR A 312 5.67 -3.05 -2.98
C THR A 312 6.76 -3.97 -2.41
N ILE A 313 7.25 -4.94 -3.19
CA ILE A 313 8.45 -5.73 -2.82
C ILE A 313 9.65 -4.82 -2.52
N SER A 314 9.73 -3.69 -3.22
CA SER A 314 10.79 -2.71 -3.06
C SER A 314 10.69 -1.94 -1.74
N THR A 315 9.49 -1.70 -1.20
CA THR A 315 9.29 -0.79 -0.06
C THR A 315 9.00 -1.51 1.25
N ILE A 316 8.54 -2.76 1.19
CA ILE A 316 8.23 -3.60 2.36
C ILE A 316 9.48 -3.84 3.23
N ASP A 317 9.24 -3.91 4.54
CA ASP A 317 10.22 -4.30 5.53
C ASP A 317 10.17 -5.81 5.80
N PHE A 318 11.18 -6.53 5.34
CA PHE A 318 11.27 -7.96 5.60
C PHE A 318 11.67 -8.22 7.06
N THR A 319 10.65 -8.38 7.90
CA THR A 319 10.77 -8.61 9.35
C THR A 319 10.17 -9.96 9.75
N HIS A 320 10.31 -10.31 11.04
CA HIS A 320 9.73 -11.52 11.63
C HIS A 320 8.19 -11.58 11.58
N HIS A 321 7.53 -10.43 11.36
CA HIS A 321 6.10 -10.35 11.15
C HIS A 321 5.68 -10.82 9.75
N HIS A 322 6.54 -10.59 8.74
CA HIS A 322 6.26 -10.90 7.34
C HIS A 322 6.78 -12.28 6.93
N TRP A 323 8.00 -12.62 7.32
CA TRP A 323 8.79 -13.68 6.67
C TRP A 323 8.03 -15.01 6.44
N CYS A 324 7.20 -15.39 7.42
CA CYS A 324 6.49 -16.68 7.47
C CYS A 324 4.98 -16.53 7.27
N THR A 325 4.53 -15.42 6.67
CA THR A 325 3.15 -15.24 6.23
C THR A 325 3.07 -15.40 4.72
N PRO A 326 1.98 -15.96 4.19
CA PRO A 326 1.69 -15.95 2.77
C PRO A 326 1.58 -14.52 2.23
N ALA A 327 2.21 -14.24 1.09
CA ALA A 327 2.10 -12.93 0.42
C ALA A 327 0.91 -12.94 -0.53
N ILE A 328 -0.19 -12.26 -0.18
CA ILE A 328 -1.42 -12.26 -1.00
C ILE A 328 -1.49 -11.05 -1.91
N THR A 329 -1.21 -9.85 -1.40
CA THR A 329 -1.31 -8.61 -2.21
C THR A 329 -0.06 -7.76 -2.16
N TRP A 330 0.15 -7.00 -3.24
CA TRP A 330 1.14 -5.93 -3.35
C TRP A 330 0.47 -4.73 -4.02
N HIS A 331 0.61 -3.53 -3.45
CA HIS A 331 -0.07 -2.33 -3.95
C HIS A 331 0.93 -1.28 -4.45
N HIS A 332 0.44 -0.30 -5.20
CA HIS A 332 1.23 0.68 -5.95
C HIS A 332 2.19 0.03 -6.96
N VAL A 333 1.83 -1.16 -7.45
CA VAL A 333 2.64 -1.89 -8.42
C VAL A 333 2.37 -1.41 -9.84
N THR A 334 3.42 -1.34 -10.63
CA THR A 334 3.33 -1.07 -12.07
C THR A 334 2.71 -2.27 -12.82
N PRO A 335 2.19 -2.06 -14.03
CA PRO A 335 1.76 -3.17 -14.89
C PRO A 335 2.86 -4.21 -15.16
N MET A 336 4.13 -3.79 -15.13
CA MET A 336 5.27 -4.70 -15.26
C MET A 336 5.43 -5.58 -14.01
N GLU A 337 5.30 -5.01 -12.82
CA GLU A 337 5.38 -5.77 -11.56
C GLU A 337 4.19 -6.72 -11.39
N VAL A 338 2.98 -6.33 -11.83
CA VAL A 338 1.83 -7.25 -11.87
C VAL A 338 2.14 -8.49 -12.70
N ASP A 339 2.74 -8.34 -13.89
CA ASP A 339 3.17 -9.47 -14.73
C ASP A 339 4.30 -10.27 -14.06
N GLN A 340 5.33 -9.62 -13.50
CA GLN A 340 6.42 -10.32 -12.81
C GLN A 340 5.93 -11.18 -11.64
N HIS A 341 5.03 -10.65 -10.82
CA HIS A 341 4.44 -11.40 -9.70
C HIS A 341 3.57 -12.55 -10.20
N TRP A 342 2.87 -12.34 -11.32
CA TRP A 342 2.09 -13.38 -11.97
C TRP A 342 2.97 -14.52 -12.51
N GLN A 343 4.08 -14.21 -13.20
CA GLN A 343 5.03 -15.24 -13.67
C GLN A 343 5.61 -16.02 -12.50
N PHE A 344 6.03 -15.33 -11.43
CA PHE A 344 6.53 -16.00 -10.22
C PHE A 344 5.51 -16.98 -9.63
N GLN A 345 4.22 -16.61 -9.58
CA GLN A 345 3.18 -17.53 -9.11
C GLN A 345 3.07 -18.77 -10.01
N LEU A 346 3.15 -18.61 -11.33
CA LEU A 346 3.09 -19.74 -12.26
C LEU A 346 4.30 -20.66 -12.08
N ASP A 347 5.51 -20.11 -12.02
CA ASP A 347 6.74 -20.87 -11.77
C ASP A 347 6.67 -21.61 -10.43
N TRP A 348 6.19 -20.94 -9.38
CA TRP A 348 5.98 -21.55 -8.08
C TRP A 348 5.00 -22.73 -8.13
N ALA A 349 3.87 -22.54 -8.82
CA ALA A 349 2.84 -23.57 -8.96
C ALA A 349 3.30 -24.74 -9.84
N GLU A 350 4.16 -24.50 -10.84
CA GLU A 350 4.78 -25.56 -11.64
C GLU A 350 5.72 -26.43 -10.78
N GLU A 351 6.54 -25.79 -9.95
CA GLU A 351 7.52 -26.49 -9.10
C GLU A 351 6.88 -27.18 -7.89
N HIS A 352 5.94 -26.52 -7.21
CA HIS A 352 5.41 -26.96 -5.91
C HIS A 352 3.94 -27.42 -5.98
N GLY A 353 3.21 -27.06 -7.03
CA GLY A 353 1.77 -27.29 -7.16
C GLY A 353 0.92 -26.21 -6.49
N TRP A 354 -0.32 -26.06 -6.98
CA TRP A 354 -1.29 -25.05 -6.52
C TRP A 354 -1.80 -25.20 -5.08
N GLN A 355 -1.41 -26.26 -4.38
CA GLN A 355 -1.84 -26.54 -3.00
C GLN A 355 -0.81 -26.08 -1.96
N HIS A 356 0.32 -25.51 -2.39
CA HIS A 356 1.41 -25.06 -1.53
C HIS A 356 1.60 -23.56 -1.68
N GLU A 357 1.39 -22.83 -0.60
CA GLU A 357 1.61 -21.39 -0.52
C GLU A 357 3.09 -21.01 -0.67
N TYR A 358 3.32 -19.81 -1.17
CA TYR A 358 4.61 -19.13 -1.01
C TYR A 358 4.51 -18.03 0.05
N LEU A 359 5.59 -17.85 0.78
CA LEU A 359 5.71 -16.90 1.88
C LEU A 359 6.47 -15.65 1.45
N HIS A 360 6.41 -14.59 2.26
CA HIS A 360 7.26 -13.41 2.04
C HIS A 360 8.75 -13.75 2.01
N GLY A 361 9.20 -14.78 2.74
CA GLY A 361 10.57 -15.28 2.63
C GLY A 361 10.92 -15.80 1.23
N ASN A 362 9.98 -16.45 0.53
CA ASN A 362 10.20 -16.90 -0.85
C ASN A 362 10.23 -15.71 -1.83
N ILE A 363 9.40 -14.69 -1.59
CA ILE A 363 9.45 -13.43 -2.33
C ILE A 363 10.80 -12.74 -2.13
N PHE A 364 11.32 -12.69 -0.90
CA PHE A 364 12.64 -12.16 -0.60
C PHE A 364 13.72 -12.92 -1.38
N ASP A 365 13.71 -14.25 -1.31
CA ASP A 365 14.73 -15.09 -1.94
C ASP A 365 14.74 -14.91 -3.47
N HIS A 366 13.57 -14.80 -4.11
CA HIS A 366 13.45 -14.64 -5.56
C HIS A 366 13.78 -13.20 -6.02
N PHE A 367 13.17 -12.19 -5.42
CA PHE A 367 13.21 -10.82 -5.93
C PHE A 367 14.28 -9.94 -5.27
N VAL A 368 14.72 -10.25 -4.05
CA VAL A 368 15.49 -9.30 -3.22
C VAL A 368 16.89 -9.81 -2.91
N ALA A 369 17.06 -11.10 -2.58
CA ALA A 369 18.29 -11.65 -2.00
C ALA A 369 19.55 -11.35 -2.84
N GLN A 370 19.48 -11.56 -4.16
CA GLN A 370 20.60 -11.25 -5.05
C GLN A 370 20.93 -9.76 -5.06
N HIS A 371 19.92 -8.89 -4.92
CA HIS A 371 20.08 -7.46 -5.08
C HIS A 371 20.60 -6.75 -3.82
N VAL A 372 20.35 -7.32 -2.65
CA VAL A 372 20.86 -6.82 -1.35
C VAL A 372 22.20 -7.46 -0.96
N SER A 373 22.76 -8.33 -1.80
CA SER A 373 24.07 -8.96 -1.58
C SER A 373 25.27 -8.05 -1.89
N VAL A 374 25.02 -6.89 -2.52
CA VAL A 374 26.03 -5.93 -2.97
C VAL A 374 25.65 -4.51 -2.54
N ASN A 375 26.66 -3.65 -2.39
CA ASN A 375 26.43 -2.22 -2.29
C ASN A 375 25.96 -1.68 -3.65
N ARG A 376 25.18 -0.60 -3.62
CA ARG A 376 24.63 0.05 -4.80
C ARG A 376 24.89 1.54 -4.76
N THR A 377 25.06 2.13 -5.94
CA THR A 377 25.16 3.58 -6.15
C THR A 377 23.88 4.08 -6.81
N SER A 378 23.52 5.34 -6.58
CA SER A 378 22.27 5.93 -7.04
C SER A 378 21.04 5.09 -6.68
N TRP A 379 21.00 4.68 -5.41
CA TRP A 379 20.01 3.77 -4.89
C TRP A 379 19.57 4.14 -3.47
N ASN A 380 18.27 4.36 -3.31
CA ASN A 380 17.65 4.67 -2.03
C ASN A 380 17.00 3.41 -1.45
N ASN A 381 17.67 2.78 -0.48
CA ASN A 381 17.16 1.61 0.25
C ASN A 381 16.19 1.95 1.40
N LEU A 382 15.74 3.21 1.50
CA LEU A 382 14.76 3.69 2.49
C LEU A 382 15.25 3.65 3.95
N SER A 383 16.57 3.61 4.18
CA SER A 383 17.14 3.71 5.53
C SER A 383 16.75 5.04 6.19
N LYS A 384 16.07 4.98 7.34
CA LYS A 384 15.53 6.17 8.01
C LYS A 384 15.46 6.09 9.53
N ASP A 385 15.87 4.98 10.13
CA ASP A 385 15.75 4.71 11.56
C ASP A 385 16.67 5.57 12.42
N LYS A 386 17.90 5.81 11.94
CA LYS A 386 18.85 6.75 12.54
C LYS A 386 19.43 7.62 11.43
N LYS A 387 19.41 8.94 11.63
CA LYS A 387 19.94 9.90 10.67
C LYS A 387 21.08 10.68 11.31
N PHE A 388 22.24 10.65 10.66
CA PHE A 388 23.40 11.45 10.99
C PHE A 388 23.59 12.46 9.87
N VAL A 389 23.51 13.74 10.20
CA VAL A 389 23.52 14.83 9.22
C VAL A 389 24.54 15.87 9.66
N ALA A 390 25.42 16.27 8.74
CA ALA A 390 26.42 17.30 9.00
C ALA A 390 25.74 18.61 9.44
N ALA A 391 26.37 19.34 10.37
CA ALA A 391 25.77 20.51 11.01
C ALA A 391 25.22 21.59 10.05
N HIS A 392 25.81 21.73 8.85
CA HIS A 392 25.39 22.70 7.85
C HIS A 392 24.22 22.24 6.95
N LEU A 393 23.84 20.96 7.02
CA LEU A 393 22.73 20.34 6.28
C LEU A 393 21.56 19.93 7.18
N ALA A 394 21.72 20.06 8.50
CA ALA A 394 20.75 19.61 9.48
C ALA A 394 19.47 20.43 9.43
N GLU A 395 18.34 19.73 9.47
CA GLU A 395 17.00 20.30 9.56
C GLU A 395 16.51 20.32 11.01
N LYS A 396 15.34 20.93 11.26
CA LYS A 396 14.80 21.16 12.61
C LYS A 396 14.64 19.87 13.43
N ASP A 397 14.32 18.76 12.76
CA ASP A 397 14.03 17.48 13.40
C ASP A 397 15.25 16.55 13.46
N ASP A 398 16.40 16.99 12.92
CA ASP A 398 17.63 16.23 12.99
C ASP A 398 18.28 16.34 14.37
N THR A 399 18.97 15.27 14.76
CA THR A 399 19.79 15.30 15.98
C THR A 399 20.98 16.23 15.77
N ASP A 400 21.24 17.10 16.76
CA ASP A 400 22.39 18.00 16.76
C ASP A 400 23.70 17.21 16.55
N PHE A 401 24.40 17.56 15.47
CA PHE A 401 25.62 16.89 15.03
C PHE A 401 26.67 16.77 16.15
N TYR A 402 26.85 17.82 16.97
CA TYR A 402 27.86 17.82 18.01
C TYR A 402 27.48 16.99 19.25
N LYS A 403 26.24 16.50 19.31
CA LYS A 403 25.77 15.56 20.34
C LYS A 403 25.87 14.10 19.89
N LEU A 404 26.16 13.85 18.62
CA LEU A 404 26.37 12.51 18.10
C LEU A 404 27.67 11.92 18.66
N LYS A 405 27.74 10.59 18.76
CA LYS A 405 28.98 9.88 19.12
C LYS A 405 30.05 10.12 18.04
N ASP A 406 31.32 10.01 18.40
CA ASP A 406 32.45 10.24 17.48
C ASP A 406 32.30 9.49 16.15
N PHE A 407 31.99 8.19 16.20
CA PHE A 407 31.80 7.39 14.98
C PHE A 407 30.56 7.78 14.17
N GLN A 408 29.52 8.34 14.80
CA GLN A 408 28.32 8.83 14.12
C GLN A 408 28.58 10.17 13.43
N GLN A 409 29.40 11.03 14.04
CA GLN A 409 29.87 12.26 13.39
C GLN A 409 30.69 11.94 12.14
N ARG A 410 31.62 10.99 12.25
CA ARG A 410 32.46 10.52 11.13
C ARG A 410 31.67 9.80 10.03
N ALA A 411 30.52 9.23 10.36
CA ALA A 411 29.67 8.49 9.42
C ALA A 411 29.22 9.32 8.21
N VAL A 412 29.19 10.66 8.33
CA VAL A 412 28.77 11.55 7.23
C VAL A 412 29.88 11.84 6.23
N GLU A 413 31.13 11.46 6.52
CA GLU A 413 32.31 11.80 5.73
C GLU A 413 32.51 10.88 4.51
N SER A 414 32.09 9.60 4.60
CA SER A 414 32.20 8.62 3.52
C SER A 414 31.22 7.46 3.69
N GLU A 415 30.99 6.71 2.61
CA GLU A 415 30.14 5.53 2.62
C GLU A 415 30.70 4.42 3.52
N GLU A 416 32.02 4.24 3.56
CA GLU A 416 32.68 3.24 4.40
C GLU A 416 32.48 3.55 5.88
N LEU A 417 32.55 4.83 6.26
CA LEU A 417 32.30 5.25 7.65
C LEU A 417 30.82 5.15 8.01
N CYS A 418 29.91 5.32 7.06
CA CYS A 418 28.48 5.07 7.28
C CYS A 418 28.20 3.57 7.49
N ALA A 419 28.82 2.71 6.69
CA ALA A 419 28.77 1.26 6.88
C ALA A 419 29.38 0.84 8.23
N GLU A 420 30.53 1.41 8.62
CA GLU A 420 31.14 1.16 9.92
C GLU A 420 30.23 1.61 11.07
N ALA A 421 29.56 2.75 10.93
CA ALA A 421 28.60 3.22 11.93
C ALA A 421 27.43 2.24 12.08
N CYS A 422 26.90 1.69 10.98
CA CYS A 422 25.89 0.63 11.03
C CYS A 422 26.38 -0.59 11.82
N ILE A 423 27.63 -1.03 11.58
CA ILE A 423 28.23 -2.14 12.31
C ILE A 423 28.33 -1.81 13.81
N ARG A 424 28.83 -0.62 14.16
CA ARG A 424 29.01 -0.15 15.54
C ARG A 424 27.72 0.08 16.33
N GLU A 425 26.61 0.42 15.67
CA GLU A 425 25.31 0.50 16.33
C GLU A 425 24.87 -0.87 16.90
N GLY A 426 25.31 -1.96 16.29
CA GLY A 426 25.10 -3.32 16.79
C GLY A 426 23.96 -4.08 16.10
N ASP A 427 23.85 -5.36 16.44
CA ASP A 427 22.82 -6.26 15.92
C ASP A 427 21.43 -5.85 16.41
N GLY A 428 20.44 -5.87 15.52
CA GLY A 428 19.07 -5.40 15.79
C GLY A 428 18.92 -3.87 15.74
N GLU A 429 20.02 -3.12 15.80
CA GLU A 429 20.03 -1.66 15.73
C GLU A 429 20.31 -1.12 14.32
N CYS A 430 20.92 -1.93 13.45
CA CYS A 430 21.11 -1.62 12.05
C CYS A 430 21.32 -2.91 11.23
N ILE A 431 20.79 -2.96 10.01
CA ILE A 431 21.05 -4.01 9.01
C ILE A 431 21.40 -3.44 7.64
N GLN A 432 21.04 -2.18 7.39
CA GLN A 432 21.29 -1.50 6.14
C GLN A 432 21.65 -0.03 6.38
N TRP A 433 22.34 0.56 5.42
CA TRP A 433 22.78 1.94 5.49
C TRP A 433 22.64 2.59 4.11
N MET A 434 22.51 3.90 4.09
CA MET A 434 22.66 4.71 2.89
C MET A 434 23.38 6.02 3.21
N TRP A 435 24.23 6.45 2.30
CA TRP A 435 25.12 7.59 2.44
C TRP A 435 24.99 8.52 1.23
N ALA A 436 25.02 9.80 1.51
CA ALA A 436 25.25 10.87 0.54
C ALA A 436 26.20 11.89 1.19
N PRO A 437 26.87 12.78 0.44
CA PRO A 437 27.78 13.76 1.04
C PRO A 437 27.16 14.52 2.22
N GLY A 438 27.72 14.34 3.41
CA GLY A 438 27.23 14.98 4.64
C GLY A 438 26.00 14.34 5.28
N ARG A 439 25.53 13.17 4.81
CA ARG A 439 24.37 12.45 5.34
C ARG A 439 24.64 10.94 5.40
N CYS A 440 24.41 10.33 6.56
CA CYS A 440 24.41 8.87 6.74
C CYS A 440 23.11 8.47 7.43
N HIS A 441 22.32 7.62 6.77
CA HIS A 441 21.09 7.08 7.34
C HIS A 441 21.20 5.57 7.51
N LEU A 442 20.76 5.08 8.65
CA LEU A 442 20.77 3.66 9.01
C LEU A 442 19.34 3.12 9.04
N GLY A 443 19.18 1.85 8.70
CA GLY A 443 17.91 1.12 8.74
C GLY A 443 18.03 -0.17 9.54
N ARG A 444 16.99 -0.50 10.32
CA ARG A 444 16.91 -1.70 11.17
C ARG A 444 16.35 -2.92 10.45
N ASP A 445 15.51 -2.69 9.43
CA ASP A 445 14.89 -3.75 8.65
C ASP A 445 15.46 -3.82 7.24
N ILE A 446 15.36 -4.99 6.62
CA ILE A 446 15.81 -5.21 5.25
C ILE A 446 14.74 -4.64 4.31
N ARG A 447 15.11 -3.62 3.55
CA ARG A 447 14.31 -3.02 2.48
C ARG A 447 15.16 -2.98 1.21
N PHE A 448 14.56 -3.29 0.08
CA PHE A 448 15.27 -3.22 -1.19
C PHE A 448 15.43 -1.78 -1.66
N GLY A 449 14.33 -1.02 -1.69
CA GLY A 449 14.27 0.35 -2.18
C GLY A 449 14.23 0.44 -3.69
N LYS A 450 14.64 1.60 -4.23
CA LYS A 450 14.58 1.88 -5.67
C LYS A 450 15.76 2.72 -6.13
N SER A 451 16.00 2.72 -7.44
CA SER A 451 16.94 3.63 -8.07
C SER A 451 16.50 5.09 -7.85
N ASP A 452 17.48 5.95 -7.57
CA ASP A 452 17.30 7.39 -7.43
C ASP A 452 17.98 8.20 -8.55
N GLU A 453 18.33 7.56 -9.67
CA GLU A 453 19.03 8.20 -10.80
C GLU A 453 18.30 9.42 -11.39
N ARG A 454 16.99 9.51 -11.17
CA ARG A 454 16.14 10.62 -11.63
C ARG A 454 15.83 11.65 -10.55
N GLU A 455 16.32 11.43 -9.33
CA GLU A 455 16.15 12.31 -8.19
C GLU A 455 17.32 13.30 -8.10
N GLU A 456 17.14 14.42 -7.41
CA GLU A 456 18.23 15.41 -7.22
C GLU A 456 19.33 14.91 -6.27
N GLN A 457 18.96 14.01 -5.36
CA GLN A 457 19.88 13.45 -4.37
C GLN A 457 20.10 11.97 -4.66
N HIS A 458 21.38 11.61 -4.86
CA HIS A 458 21.81 10.24 -5.07
C HIS A 458 22.43 9.65 -3.82
N TRP A 459 22.05 8.41 -3.53
CA TRP A 459 22.52 7.66 -2.38
C TRP A 459 23.39 6.48 -2.81
N ASN A 460 24.46 6.24 -2.06
CA ASN A 460 25.14 4.96 -2.06
C ASN A 460 24.64 4.16 -0.87
N CYS A 461 24.27 2.90 -1.05
CA CYS A 461 23.67 2.12 -0.01
C CYS A 461 24.26 0.71 0.08
N GLY A 462 24.10 0.08 1.23
CA GLY A 462 24.55 -1.28 1.47
C GLY A 462 23.77 -1.97 2.57
N TRP A 463 24.00 -3.27 2.66
CA TRP A 463 23.40 -4.16 3.64
C TRP A 463 24.47 -4.99 4.33
N ILE A 464 24.31 -5.21 5.64
CA ILE A 464 25.23 -5.99 6.46
C ILE A 464 24.90 -7.48 6.27
N GLN A 465 25.69 -8.16 5.45
CA GLN A 465 25.40 -9.53 5.00
C GLN A 465 25.27 -10.52 6.16
N ASP A 466 26.21 -10.51 7.11
CA ASP A 466 26.17 -11.37 8.30
C ASP A 466 24.85 -11.25 9.08
N ARG A 467 24.25 -10.05 9.11
CA ARG A 467 22.97 -9.79 9.80
C ARG A 467 21.79 -10.30 8.98
N ILE A 468 21.82 -10.17 7.65
CA ILE A 468 20.81 -10.76 6.76
C ILE A 468 20.84 -12.28 6.88
N GLU A 469 22.02 -12.90 6.80
CA GLU A 469 22.17 -14.35 6.92
C GLU A 469 21.71 -14.87 8.28
N LYS A 470 22.08 -14.17 9.36
CA LYS A 470 21.61 -14.47 10.71
C LYS A 470 20.09 -14.37 10.82
N PHE A 471 19.48 -13.34 10.24
CA PHE A 471 18.04 -13.18 10.19
C PHE A 471 17.37 -14.33 9.41
N ARG A 472 17.80 -14.60 8.17
CA ARG A 472 17.30 -15.71 7.36
C ARG A 472 17.38 -17.06 8.09
N LYS A 473 18.52 -17.34 8.73
CA LYS A 473 18.72 -18.55 9.53
C LYS A 473 17.78 -18.60 10.74
N SER A 474 17.56 -17.47 11.42
CA SER A 474 16.64 -17.40 12.56
C SER A 474 15.18 -17.66 12.18
N MET A 475 14.83 -17.44 10.90
CA MET A 475 13.49 -17.70 10.36
C MET A 475 13.37 -19.07 9.68
N SER A 476 14.44 -19.89 9.66
CA SER A 476 14.40 -21.21 9.03
C SER A 476 13.47 -22.14 9.82
N GLY A 477 12.52 -22.78 9.11
CA GLY A 477 11.56 -23.71 9.70
C GLY A 477 10.49 -23.05 10.59
N CYS A 478 10.25 -21.75 10.44
CA CYS A 478 9.16 -21.07 11.13
C CYS A 478 7.78 -21.58 10.70
N ASP A 479 6.82 -21.54 11.63
CA ASP A 479 5.43 -21.89 11.35
C ASP A 479 4.77 -20.85 10.44
N ILE A 480 3.96 -21.34 9.49
CA ILE A 480 3.20 -20.48 8.58
C ILE A 480 2.07 -19.79 9.34
N LYS A 481 2.04 -18.46 9.25
CA LYS A 481 1.05 -17.61 9.92
C LYS A 481 -0.03 -17.19 8.92
N TRP A 482 -1.23 -17.76 9.10
CA TRP A 482 -2.42 -17.49 8.29
C TRP A 482 -3.36 -16.43 8.89
N GLN A 483 -3.01 -15.90 10.06
CA GLN A 483 -3.78 -14.88 10.77
C GLN A 483 -2.97 -13.59 10.77
N GLY A 484 -3.67 -12.47 10.53
CA GLY A 484 -3.12 -11.12 10.65
C GLY A 484 -3.30 -10.52 12.03
#